data_AF-A0A916G845-F1
#
_entry.id   AF-A0A916G845-F1
#
_cell.length_a   1.000
_cell.length_b   1.000
_cell.length_c   1.000
_cell.angle_alpha   90.00
_cell.angle_beta   90.00
_cell.angle_gamma   90.00
#
_symmetry.space_group_name_H-M   'P 1'
#
loop_
_entity.id
_entity.type
_entity.pdbx_description
1 polymer ?
#
loop_
_entity_poly.entity_id
_entity_poly.type
_entity_poly.pdbx_seq_one_letter_code
_entity_poly.pdbx_strand_id
1 'polypeptide(L)'
;NPFWMQNKADVAGRPLEVSELEEATPLGAALLAGIGVGLYQDAQDAYDRLNHRRTVFHPDPARAAQYARWFPLYQQLYPATRALHHQLSQEFTT
;
A
#
# COMPACT_ATOMS: atom_id res chain seq x y z
N ASN A 1 0.26 -8.80 8.63
CA ASN A 1 -1.05 -9.40 8.99
C ASN A 1 -1.71 -9.95 7.73
N PRO A 2 -1.80 -11.29 7.56
CA PRO A 2 -2.32 -11.92 6.34
C PRO A 2 -3.76 -11.57 5.98
N PHE A 3 -4.65 -11.49 6.98
CA PHE A 3 -6.06 -11.14 6.77
C PHE A 3 -6.20 -9.75 6.12
N TRP A 4 -5.48 -8.76 6.65
CA TRP A 4 -5.51 -7.41 6.09
C TRP A 4 -4.88 -7.32 4.69
N MET A 5 -3.84 -8.12 4.41
CA MET A 5 -3.23 -8.14 3.07
C MET A 5 -4.19 -8.76 2.04
N GLN A 6 -4.84 -9.87 2.39
CA GLN A 6 -5.88 -10.46 1.54
C GLN A 6 -7.03 -9.50 1.30
N ASN A 7 -7.53 -8.84 2.35
CA ASN A 7 -8.60 -7.83 2.23
C ASN A 7 -8.20 -6.70 1.28
N LYS A 8 -6.95 -6.22 1.33
CA LYS A 8 -6.44 -5.21 0.40
C LYS A 8 -6.40 -5.71 -1.05
N ALA A 9 -5.96 -6.94 -1.28
CA ALA A 9 -5.97 -7.54 -2.61
C ALA A 9 -7.41 -7.65 -3.15
N ASP A 10 -8.35 -8.12 -2.33
CA ASP A 10 -9.76 -8.27 -2.69
C ASP A 10 -10.41 -6.92 -3.00
N VAL A 11 -10.22 -5.90 -2.15
CA VAL A 11 -10.74 -4.54 -2.37
C VAL A 11 -10.13 -3.90 -3.62
N ALA A 12 -8.84 -4.09 -3.86
CA ALA A 12 -8.15 -3.55 -5.04
C ALA A 12 -8.49 -4.31 -6.33
N GLY A 13 -9.00 -5.54 -6.24
CA GLY A 13 -9.25 -6.42 -7.38
C GLY A 13 -7.99 -6.80 -8.16
N ARG A 14 -6.81 -6.76 -7.51
CA ARG A 14 -5.49 -6.98 -8.14
C ARG A 14 -4.59 -7.79 -7.22
N PRO A 15 -3.64 -8.57 -7.78
CA PRO A 15 -2.63 -9.24 -6.96
C PRO A 15 -1.86 -8.22 -6.11
N LEU A 16 -1.73 -8.50 -4.81
CA LEU A 16 -0.95 -7.71 -3.88
C LEU A 16 0.33 -8.45 -3.52
N GLU A 17 1.46 -7.90 -3.94
CA GLU A 17 2.78 -8.41 -3.57
C GLU A 17 3.25 -7.71 -2.30
N VAL A 18 3.61 -8.52 -1.29
CA VAL A 18 4.07 -8.05 0.01
C VAL A 18 5.49 -8.54 0.23
N SER A 19 6.41 -7.60 0.39
CA SER A 19 7.79 -7.89 0.77
C SER A 19 7.85 -8.38 2.21
N GLU A 20 8.65 -9.41 2.47
CA GLU A 20 8.96 -9.89 3.84
C GLU A 20 10.07 -9.06 4.51
N LEU A 21 10.52 -7.98 3.87
CA LEU A 21 11.48 -7.06 4.45
C LEU A 21 10.83 -6.23 5.56
N GLU A 22 11.31 -6.40 6.79
CA GLU A 22 10.85 -5.62 7.95
C GLU A 22 11.21 -4.14 7.81
N GLU A 23 12.36 -3.83 7.23
CA GLU A 23 12.95 -2.48 7.19
C GLU A 23 13.15 -1.97 5.76
N ALA A 24 12.05 -1.73 5.04
CA ALA A 24 12.10 -1.27 3.64
C ALA A 24 12.69 0.14 3.48
N THR A 25 12.47 1.03 4.45
CA THR A 25 12.92 2.44 4.39
C THR A 25 14.45 2.58 4.43
N PRO A 26 15.17 2.06 5.45
CA PRO A 26 16.63 2.17 5.47
C PRO A 26 17.28 1.35 4.34
N LEU A 27 16.66 0.26 3.91
CA LEU A 27 17.12 -0.48 2.74
C LEU A 27 17.09 0.38 1.48
N GLY A 28 15.99 1.10 1.24
CA GLY A 28 15.90 2.06 0.12
C GLY A 28 17.00 3.11 0.16
N ALA A 29 17.28 3.68 1.33
CA ALA A 29 18.37 4.64 1.50
C ALA A 29 19.76 4.01 1.18
N ALA A 30 20.00 2.79 1.65
CA ALA A 30 21.25 2.07 1.38
C ALA A 30 21.43 1.74 -0.11
N LEU A 31 20.35 1.36 -0.80
CA LEU A 31 20.39 1.10 -2.25
C LEU A 31 20.72 2.35 -3.04
N LEU A 32 20.07 3.48 -2.71
CA LEU A 32 20.34 4.77 -3.33
C LEU A 32 21.77 5.24 -3.07
N ALA A 33 22.29 5.07 -1.84
CA ALA A 33 23.68 5.35 -1.53
C ALA A 33 24.63 4.46 -2.34
N GLY A 34 24.31 3.17 -2.49
CA GLY A 34 25.05 2.22 -3.32
C GLY A 34 25.14 2.66 -4.78
N ILE A 35 24.05 3.15 -5.37
CA ILE A 35 24.06 3.74 -6.71
C ILE A 35 24.98 4.98 -6.74
N GLY A 36 24.86 5.86 -5.75
CA GLY A 36 25.66 7.09 -5.66
C GLY A 36 27.17 6.86 -5.59
N VAL A 37 27.61 5.74 -4.99
CA VAL A 37 29.04 5.35 -4.93
C VAL A 37 29.47 4.40 -6.05
N GLY A 38 28.58 4.08 -7.00
CA GLY A 38 28.86 3.20 -8.14
C GLY A 38 28.90 1.72 -7.81
N LEU A 39 28.38 1.30 -6.64
CA LEU A 39 28.23 -0.11 -6.28
C LEU A 39 27.16 -0.81 -7.14
N TYR A 40 26.13 -0.05 -7.53
CA TYR A 40 25.07 -0.48 -8.43
C TYR A 40 25.02 0.44 -9.64
N GLN A 41 24.72 -0.12 -10.81
CA GLN A 41 24.60 0.65 -12.05
C GLN A 41 23.41 1.62 -12.00
N ASP A 42 22.27 1.11 -11.53
CA ASP A 42 21.00 1.84 -11.47
C ASP A 42 20.05 1.18 -10.45
N ALA A 43 18.82 1.69 -10.34
CA ALA A 43 17.82 1.18 -9.42
C ALA A 43 17.38 -0.25 -9.73
N GLN A 44 17.39 -0.67 -11.00
CA GLN A 44 17.01 -2.03 -11.39
C GLN A 44 18.11 -3.01 -11.01
N ASP A 45 19.37 -2.71 -11.28
CA ASP A 45 20.53 -3.52 -10.84
C ASP A 45 20.56 -3.64 -9.31
N ALA A 46 20.33 -2.54 -8.59
CA ALA A 46 20.23 -2.55 -7.13
C ALA A 46 19.09 -3.46 -6.63
N TYR A 47 17.92 -3.41 -7.29
CA TYR A 47 16.75 -4.22 -6.95
C TYR A 47 16.91 -5.70 -7.27
N ASP A 48 17.49 -6.05 -8.43
CA ASP A 48 17.69 -7.44 -8.85
C ASP A 48 18.69 -8.17 -7.95
N ARG A 49 19.62 -7.43 -7.35
CA ARG A 49 20.55 -7.93 -6.33
C ARG A 49 19.90 -8.13 -4.96
N LEU A 50 18.71 -7.59 -4.73
CA LEU A 50 17.93 -7.85 -3.52
C LEU A 50 17.22 -9.19 -3.64
N ASN A 51 17.87 -10.26 -3.16
CA ASN A 51 17.18 -11.53 -2.99
C ASN A 51 16.28 -11.50 -1.74
N HIS A 52 15.09 -10.93 -1.87
CA HIS A 52 14.11 -10.84 -0.80
C HIS A 52 12.89 -11.70 -1.10
N ARG A 53 12.36 -12.33 -0.04
CA ARG A 53 11.15 -13.13 -0.10
C ARG A 53 9.93 -12.25 -0.24
N ARG A 54 8.95 -12.76 -0.98
CA ARG A 54 7.70 -12.05 -1.28
C ARG A 54 6.54 -13.02 -1.17
N THR A 55 5.45 -12.55 -0.58
CA THR A 55 4.17 -13.25 -0.57
C THR A 55 3.20 -12.52 -1.48
N VAL A 56 2.56 -13.24 -2.39
CA VAL A 56 1.55 -12.67 -3.30
C VAL A 56 0.16 -13.10 -2.84
N PHE A 57 -0.71 -12.14 -2.60
CA PHE A 57 -2.12 -12.36 -2.30
C PHE A 57 -2.94 -12.12 -3.57
N HIS A 58 -3.55 -13.18 -4.10
CA HIS A 58 -4.46 -13.06 -5.24
C HIS A 58 -5.87 -12.71 -4.76
N PRO A 59 -6.58 -11.80 -5.45
CA PRO A 59 -7.94 -11.45 -5.08
C PRO A 59 -8.87 -12.66 -5.22
N ASP A 60 -9.73 -12.85 -4.23
CA ASP A 60 -10.89 -13.74 -4.35
C ASP A 60 -11.93 -13.06 -5.27
N PRO A 61 -12.31 -13.68 -6.40
CA PRO A 61 -13.23 -13.07 -7.37
C PRO A 61 -14.60 -12.70 -6.79
N ALA A 62 -15.12 -13.51 -5.86
CA ALA A 62 -16.43 -13.27 -5.25
C ALA A 62 -16.36 -12.07 -4.30
N ARG A 63 -15.32 -11.99 -3.46
CA ARG A 63 -15.10 -10.85 -2.56
C ARG A 63 -14.77 -9.57 -3.33
N ALA A 64 -13.94 -9.66 -4.37
CA ALA A 64 -13.63 -8.52 -5.23
C ALA A 64 -14.88 -7.94 -5.90
N ALA A 65 -15.77 -8.79 -6.42
CA ALA A 65 -17.05 -8.35 -6.98
C ALA A 65 -17.95 -7.68 -5.93
N GLN A 66 -17.97 -8.21 -4.70
CA GLN A 66 -18.71 -7.64 -3.58
C GLN A 66 -18.18 -6.25 -3.19
N TYR A 67 -16.87 -6.10 -3.02
CA TYR A 67 -16.24 -4.82 -2.72
C TYR A 67 -16.41 -3.81 -3.86
N ALA A 68 -16.32 -4.23 -5.13
CA ALA A 68 -16.56 -3.37 -6.27
C ALA A 68 -17.99 -2.77 -6.26
N ARG A 69 -18.98 -3.53 -5.79
CA ARG A 69 -20.36 -3.04 -5.62
C ARG A 69 -20.51 -2.07 -4.45
N TRP A 70 -19.77 -2.27 -3.37
CA TRP A 70 -19.87 -1.44 -2.16
C TRP A 70 -19.01 -0.18 -2.21
N PHE A 71 -17.91 -0.20 -2.96
CA PHE A 71 -16.96 0.91 -3.01
C PHE A 71 -17.60 2.25 -3.41
N PRO A 72 -18.51 2.32 -4.40
CA PRO A 72 -19.21 3.57 -4.70
C PRO A 72 -20.08 4.10 -3.56
N LEU A 73 -20.66 3.22 -2.73
CA LEU A 73 -21.42 3.62 -1.53
C LEU A 73 -20.46 4.13 -0.45
N TYR A 74 -19.35 3.43 -0.23
CA TYR A 74 -18.29 3.87 0.70
C TYR A 74 -17.74 5.26 0.32
N GLN A 75 -17.54 5.53 -0.97
CA GLN A 75 -17.07 6.82 -1.45
C GLN A 75 -18.01 7.99 -1.13
N GLN A 76 -19.31 7.73 -0.90
CA GLN A 76 -20.27 8.77 -0.49
C GLN A 76 -20.08 9.21 0.98
N LEU A 77 -19.40 8.42 1.81
CA LEU A 77 -19.18 8.77 3.22
C LEU A 77 -18.35 10.04 3.38
N TYR A 78 -17.30 10.22 2.57
CA TYR A 78 -16.45 11.41 2.65
C TYR A 78 -17.22 12.71 2.35
N PRO A 79 -17.89 12.87 1.18
CA PRO A 79 -18.65 14.10 0.91
C PRO A 79 -19.80 14.31 1.90
N ALA A 80 -20.41 13.24 2.44
CA ALA A 80 -21.46 13.35 3.44
C ALA A 80 -20.96 13.84 4.82
N THR A 81 -19.72 13.52 5.19
CA THR A 81 -19.19 13.82 6.54
C THR A 81 -18.16 14.95 6.58
N ARG A 82 -17.55 15.33 5.44
CA ARG A 82 -16.45 16.31 5.38
C ARG A 82 -16.77 17.64 6.06
N ALA A 83 -17.97 18.19 5.86
CA ALA A 83 -18.34 19.50 6.39
C ALA A 83 -18.39 19.48 7.92
N LEU A 84 -19.03 18.45 8.49
CA LEU A 84 -19.08 18.22 9.93
C LEU A 84 -17.67 17.99 10.50
N HIS A 85 -16.84 17.22 9.81
CA HIS A 85 -15.45 16.99 10.24
C HIS A 85 -14.63 18.28 10.28
N HIS A 86 -14.79 19.18 9.30
CA HIS A 86 -14.13 20.49 9.32
C HIS A 86 -14.62 21.38 10.48
N GLN A 87 -15.92 21.39 10.76
CA GLN A 87 -16.48 22.14 11.90
C GLN A 87 -15.92 21.61 13.23
N LEU A 88 -15.95 20.29 13.46
CA LEU A 88 -15.38 19.68 14.65
C LEU A 88 -13.89 20.01 14.82
N SER A 89 -13.12 19.97 13.74
CA SER A 89 -11.69 20.30 13.78
C SER A 89 -11.43 21.75 14.25
N GLN A 90 -12.30 22.70 13.89
CA GLN A 90 -12.15 24.10 14.30
C GLN A 90 -12.41 24.27 15.80
N GLU A 91 -13.42 23.57 16.35
CA GLU A 91 -13.73 23.60 17.78
C GLU A 91 -12.60 23.03 18.66
N PHE A 92 -11.92 21.96 18.21
CA PHE A 92 -10.86 21.31 19.00
C PHE A 92 -9.45 21.88 18.80
N THR A 93 -9.25 22.77 17.83
CA THR A 93 -7.94 23.41 17.57
C THR A 93 -7.88 24.83 18.16
N THR A 94 -8.96 25.30 18.80
CA THR A 94 -9.04 26.57 19.53
C THR A 94 -8.95 26.32 21.02
#